data_AF-A0A932K6I0-F1
#
_entry.id   AF-A0A932K6I0-F1
#
_cell.length_a   1.000
_cell.length_b   1.000
_cell.length_c   1.000
_cell.angle_alpha   90.00
_cell.angle_beta   90.00
_cell.angle_gamma   90.00
#
_symmetry.space_group_name_H-M   'P 1'
#
loop_
_entity.id
_entity.type
_entity.pdbx_description
1 polymer ?
#
loop_
_entity_poly.entity_id
_entity_poly.type
_entity_poly.pdbx_seq_one_letter_code
_entity_poly.pdbx_strand_id
1 'polypeptide(L)'
;MSGPGEMGIRGFVEALNADTGESAWKTWMVPGPGEPGHETWAGDSWKYGGGPVWIHGTYDPETNLLYFGTGNPAPFIWELRKGDNLYTSSAVALDADTGKMKWYYQYLPNDAWDYDTMDAHLLINVKRDGKDVKAALQPNKLGFLFTLDRANGKLLSATPFVKHLDWAKGYDLKTGKPIENPGKRPTMGGPAVEMCPSLLGGRNWANAAYSPQTGLLYIPTNEVCMTYKYVSELTWKRGTPYVGVDWAMKMPLDNGGAVRAVDVNSGDIKWEWWNKAPQFRRHQVGVVEQGSPCVGRGPEHRRWRDLRGHLGGQAGGVG
;
A
#
# COMPACT_ATOMS: atom_id res chain seq x y z
N MET A 1 5.46 -8.28 12.30
CA MET A 1 5.14 -9.07 11.10
C MET A 1 3.84 -8.52 10.56
N SER A 2 3.97 -7.86 9.42
CA SER A 2 2.92 -7.18 8.67
C SER A 2 2.30 -8.12 7.63
N GLY A 3 3.05 -9.12 7.12
CA GLY A 3 2.55 -10.07 6.12
C GLY A 3 3.28 -11.43 6.06
N PRO A 4 3.10 -12.19 4.96
CA PRO A 4 3.80 -13.45 4.71
C PRO A 4 5.23 -13.27 4.15
N GLY A 5 5.60 -12.06 3.74
CA GLY A 5 6.90 -11.76 3.10
C GLY A 5 8.07 -12.06 4.03
N GLU A 6 7.85 -11.93 5.35
CA GLU A 6 8.78 -12.21 6.42
C GLU A 6 9.24 -13.67 6.49
N MET A 7 8.64 -14.59 5.73
CA MET A 7 9.05 -15.99 5.69
C MET A 7 9.89 -16.32 4.44
N GLY A 8 10.16 -15.35 3.57
CA GLY A 8 10.84 -15.57 2.30
C GLY A 8 10.06 -16.49 1.37
N ILE A 9 8.74 -16.33 1.31
CA ILE A 9 7.92 -17.04 0.33
C ILE A 9 8.11 -16.44 -1.07
N ARG A 10 7.65 -17.14 -2.10
CA ARG A 10 7.43 -16.55 -3.44
C ARG A 10 5.93 -16.30 -3.59
N GLY A 11 5.51 -15.04 -3.65
CA GLY A 11 4.10 -14.68 -3.76
C GLY A 11 3.50 -15.01 -5.12
N PHE A 12 2.20 -15.30 -5.15
CA PHE A 12 1.45 -15.58 -6.38
C PHE A 12 -0.03 -15.20 -6.23
N VAL A 13 -0.71 -15.07 -7.36
CA VAL A 13 -2.17 -15.09 -7.48
C VAL A 13 -2.55 -16.35 -8.25
N GLU A 14 -3.58 -17.06 -7.81
CA GLU A 14 -4.05 -18.28 -8.45
C GLU A 14 -5.58 -18.24 -8.56
N ALA A 15 -6.09 -18.46 -9.78
CA ALA A 15 -7.50 -18.64 -10.00
C ALA A 15 -7.84 -20.13 -9.98
N LEU A 16 -8.87 -20.46 -9.22
CA LEU A 16 -9.42 -21.81 -9.14
C LEU A 16 -10.79 -21.82 -9.81
N ASN A 17 -11.08 -22.88 -10.54
CA ASN A 17 -12.42 -23.15 -11.03
C ASN A 17 -13.36 -23.31 -9.83
N ALA A 18 -14.48 -22.56 -9.81
CA ALA A 18 -15.36 -22.48 -8.65
C ALA A 18 -16.08 -23.80 -8.33
N ASP A 19 -16.33 -24.65 -9.32
CA ASP A 19 -17.06 -25.91 -9.16
C ASP A 19 -16.14 -27.07 -8.76
N THR A 20 -14.90 -27.06 -9.26
CA THR A 20 -13.97 -28.20 -9.15
C THR A 20 -12.79 -27.93 -8.21
N GLY A 21 -12.46 -26.66 -7.96
CA GLY A 21 -11.25 -26.25 -7.26
C GLY A 21 -9.95 -26.42 -8.06
N GLU A 22 -10.03 -26.83 -9.32
CA GLU A 22 -8.84 -26.99 -10.18
C GLU A 22 -8.22 -25.64 -10.53
N SER A 23 -6.88 -25.60 -10.62
CA SER A 23 -6.15 -24.39 -11.00
C SER A 23 -6.40 -24.05 -12.46
N ALA A 24 -7.04 -22.90 -12.70
CA ALA A 24 -7.26 -22.36 -14.04
C ALA A 24 -6.01 -21.63 -14.54
N TRP A 25 -5.41 -20.81 -13.67
CA TRP A 25 -4.13 -20.17 -13.93
C TRP A 25 -3.46 -19.78 -12.62
N LYS A 26 -2.13 -19.62 -12.67
CA LYS A 26 -1.30 -19.15 -11.56
C LYS A 26 -0.24 -18.20 -12.07
N THR A 27 -0.14 -17.04 -11.43
CA THR A 27 0.82 -15.99 -11.77
C THR A 27 1.69 -15.67 -10.57
N TRP A 28 3.01 -15.87 -10.69
CA TRP A 28 3.98 -15.53 -9.65
C TRP A 28 4.28 -14.02 -9.66
N MET A 29 4.36 -13.40 -8.47
CA MET A 29 4.68 -11.98 -8.33
C MET A 29 6.18 -11.70 -8.32
N VAL A 30 6.99 -12.74 -8.12
CA VAL A 30 8.44 -12.69 -8.26
C VAL A 30 8.82 -13.54 -9.48
N PRO A 31 9.40 -12.97 -10.55
CA PRO A 31 9.71 -13.67 -11.79
C PRO A 31 10.94 -14.58 -11.65
N GLY A 32 10.82 -15.80 -12.17
CA GLY A 32 11.89 -16.78 -12.29
C GLY A 32 12.64 -16.64 -13.62
N PRO A 33 13.69 -17.46 -13.83
CA PRO A 33 14.50 -17.41 -15.05
C PRO A 33 13.66 -17.52 -16.32
N GLY A 34 13.84 -16.56 -17.24
CA GLY A 34 13.09 -16.48 -18.50
C GLY A 34 11.77 -15.72 -18.43
N GLU A 35 11.31 -15.32 -17.24
CA GLU A 35 10.14 -14.46 -17.05
C GLU A 35 10.54 -12.97 -17.06
N PRO A 36 9.71 -12.07 -17.63
CA PRO A 36 9.98 -10.62 -17.60
C PRO A 36 10.19 -10.09 -16.18
N GLY A 37 11.19 -9.22 -15.99
CA GLY A 37 11.53 -8.63 -14.69
C GLY A 37 12.51 -9.47 -13.86
N HIS A 38 12.84 -10.70 -14.28
CA HIS A 38 13.81 -11.55 -13.59
C HIS A 38 15.19 -10.91 -13.46
N GLU A 39 15.60 -10.14 -14.46
CA GLU A 39 16.86 -9.39 -14.49
C GLU A 39 17.00 -8.36 -13.35
N THR A 40 15.89 -8.02 -12.68
CA THR A 40 15.89 -7.11 -11.52
C THR A 40 16.20 -7.80 -10.19
N TRP A 41 16.53 -9.09 -10.21
CA TRP A 41 16.93 -9.87 -9.03
C TRP A 41 18.38 -10.30 -9.10
N ALA A 42 19.13 -10.04 -8.03
CA ALA A 42 20.51 -10.50 -7.92
C ALA A 42 20.58 -12.02 -7.64
N GLY A 43 21.25 -12.76 -8.51
CA GLY A 43 21.51 -14.18 -8.33
C GLY A 43 20.23 -14.98 -8.05
N ASP A 44 20.22 -15.73 -6.95
CA ASP A 44 19.10 -16.58 -6.56
C ASP A 44 18.11 -15.93 -5.58
N SER A 45 18.22 -14.62 -5.33
CA SER A 45 17.37 -13.92 -4.36
C SER A 45 15.86 -14.01 -4.68
N TRP A 46 15.50 -14.19 -5.95
CA TRP A 46 14.12 -14.37 -6.41
C TRP A 46 13.43 -15.63 -5.83
N LYS A 47 14.19 -16.68 -5.48
CA LYS A 47 13.63 -17.95 -4.97
C LYS A 47 12.87 -17.77 -3.65
N TYR A 48 13.29 -16.78 -2.86
CA TYR A 48 12.72 -16.43 -1.55
C TYR A 48 12.38 -14.95 -1.49
N GLY A 49 12.00 -14.37 -2.63
CA GLY A 49 11.98 -12.94 -2.86
C GLY A 49 10.81 -12.18 -2.25
N GLY A 50 9.82 -12.83 -1.62
CA GLY A 50 8.63 -12.19 -1.07
C GLY A 50 7.55 -11.93 -2.12
N GLY A 51 7.05 -10.71 -2.18
CA GLY A 51 5.94 -10.29 -3.05
C GLY A 51 4.58 -10.94 -2.74
N PRO A 52 4.21 -11.22 -1.47
CA PRO A 52 2.95 -11.86 -1.16
C PRO A 52 1.75 -11.01 -1.60
N VAL A 53 0.66 -11.64 -2.06
CA VAL A 53 -0.62 -10.98 -2.27
C VAL A 53 -1.56 -11.45 -1.16
N TRP A 54 -1.78 -10.60 -0.16
CA TRP A 54 -2.41 -11.00 1.10
C TRP A 54 -3.64 -10.16 1.48
N ILE A 55 -4.06 -9.26 0.58
CA ILE A 55 -5.35 -8.57 0.60
C ILE A 55 -6.08 -8.92 -0.71
N HIS A 56 -7.40 -8.74 -0.72
CA HIS A 56 -8.24 -8.96 -1.89
C HIS A 56 -7.86 -8.01 -3.05
N GLY A 57 -8.06 -8.46 -4.29
CA GLY A 57 -7.96 -7.62 -5.47
C GLY A 57 -9.28 -6.94 -5.84
N THR A 58 -9.22 -6.08 -6.84
CA THR A 58 -10.38 -5.40 -7.43
C THR A 58 -10.57 -5.86 -8.88
N TYR A 59 -11.81 -5.96 -9.37
CA TYR A 59 -12.12 -6.36 -10.74
C TYR A 59 -12.77 -5.20 -11.52
N ASP A 60 -12.31 -4.96 -12.75
CA ASP A 60 -12.97 -4.06 -13.71
C ASP A 60 -13.63 -4.88 -14.82
N PRO A 61 -14.96 -4.98 -14.86
CA PRO A 61 -15.67 -5.74 -15.90
C PRO A 61 -15.54 -5.10 -17.29
N GLU A 62 -15.25 -3.79 -17.39
CA GLU A 62 -15.12 -3.13 -18.70
C GLU A 62 -13.82 -3.50 -19.42
N THR A 63 -12.77 -3.76 -18.65
CA THR A 63 -11.43 -4.10 -19.19
C THR A 63 -11.08 -5.58 -19.00
N ASN A 64 -11.90 -6.32 -18.26
CA ASN A 64 -11.65 -7.69 -17.82
C ASN A 64 -10.33 -7.86 -17.06
N LEU A 65 -9.98 -6.85 -16.24
CA LEU A 65 -8.73 -6.82 -15.49
C LEU A 65 -8.98 -7.00 -13.99
N LEU A 66 -8.13 -7.80 -13.38
CA LEU A 66 -7.95 -7.91 -11.93
C LEU A 66 -6.76 -7.07 -11.50
N TYR A 67 -6.95 -6.27 -10.46
CA TYR A 67 -5.95 -5.37 -9.90
C TYR A 67 -5.54 -5.88 -8.53
N PHE A 68 -4.23 -6.07 -8.33
CA PHE A 68 -3.68 -6.49 -7.05
C PHE A 68 -2.54 -5.58 -6.63
N GLY A 69 -2.48 -5.31 -5.34
CA GLY A 69 -1.28 -4.83 -4.67
C GLY A 69 -0.38 -6.00 -4.26
N THR A 70 0.92 -5.89 -4.50
CA THR A 70 1.90 -6.88 -4.04
C THR A 70 2.63 -6.41 -2.78
N GLY A 71 2.98 -7.37 -1.92
CA GLY A 71 3.72 -7.12 -0.69
C GLY A 71 5.19 -6.85 -0.91
N ASN A 72 5.89 -6.69 0.22
CA ASN A 72 7.30 -6.36 0.26
C ASN A 72 8.21 -7.49 -0.30
N PRO A 73 9.42 -7.16 -0.76
CA PRO A 73 10.46 -8.13 -1.04
C PRO A 73 11.15 -8.67 0.23
N ALA A 74 11.70 -9.88 0.14
CA ALA A 74 12.36 -10.57 1.23
C ALA A 74 13.83 -10.92 0.90
N PRO A 75 14.77 -10.84 1.87
CA PRO A 75 14.55 -10.40 3.25
C PRO A 75 14.35 -8.88 3.35
N PHE A 76 14.15 -8.30 4.53
CA PHE A 76 14.00 -6.83 4.63
C PHE A 76 15.31 -6.09 4.33
N ILE A 77 16.45 -6.79 4.43
CA ILE A 77 17.78 -6.28 4.10
C ILE A 77 17.95 -6.14 2.58
N TRP A 78 17.80 -4.91 2.06
CA TRP A 78 17.81 -4.64 0.62
C TRP A 78 19.15 -5.02 -0.06
N GLU A 79 20.27 -4.93 0.67
CA GLU A 79 21.61 -5.22 0.16
C GLU A 79 21.80 -6.69 -0.25
N LEU A 80 21.02 -7.61 0.34
CA LEU A 80 21.07 -9.05 0.04
C LEU A 80 20.29 -9.43 -1.24
N ARG A 81 19.54 -8.48 -1.80
CA ARG A 81 18.68 -8.68 -2.98
C ARG A 81 18.72 -7.45 -3.88
N LYS A 82 19.91 -7.04 -4.31
CA LYS A 82 20.10 -5.87 -5.17
C LYS A 82 19.27 -5.96 -6.45
N GLY A 83 18.86 -4.79 -6.95
CA GLY A 83 17.99 -4.63 -8.12
C GLY A 83 16.57 -4.19 -7.72
N ASP A 84 15.77 -3.79 -8.70
CA ASP A 84 14.43 -3.23 -8.46
C ASP A 84 13.47 -4.23 -7.77
N ASN A 85 13.76 -5.54 -7.81
CA ASN A 85 12.95 -6.60 -7.19
C ASN A 85 11.51 -6.67 -7.72
N LEU A 86 11.33 -6.63 -9.04
CA LEU A 86 10.00 -6.73 -9.65
C LEU A 86 9.37 -8.09 -9.36
N TYR A 87 8.07 -8.21 -9.11
CA TYR A 87 7.03 -7.19 -9.05
C TYR A 87 6.58 -6.95 -7.61
N THR A 88 7.52 -6.92 -6.66
CA THR A 88 7.22 -6.57 -5.26
C THR A 88 6.90 -5.09 -5.12
N SER A 89 6.18 -4.72 -4.06
CA SER A 89 5.77 -3.35 -3.76
C SER A 89 5.19 -2.62 -4.99
N SER A 90 4.32 -3.33 -5.74
CA SER A 90 3.76 -2.92 -7.02
C SER A 90 2.24 -3.02 -7.05
N ALA A 91 1.63 -2.26 -7.96
CA ALA A 91 0.33 -2.58 -8.55
C ALA A 91 0.55 -3.48 -9.76
N VAL A 92 -0.25 -4.54 -9.88
CA VAL A 92 -0.28 -5.40 -11.06
C VAL A 92 -1.70 -5.51 -11.57
N ALA A 93 -1.87 -5.40 -12.89
CA ALA A 93 -3.14 -5.69 -13.56
C ALA A 93 -3.01 -6.99 -14.36
N LEU A 94 -3.84 -7.96 -14.02
CA LEU A 94 -3.87 -9.28 -14.63
C LEU A 94 -5.15 -9.43 -15.45
N ASP A 95 -5.03 -10.06 -16.61
CA ASP A 95 -6.17 -10.56 -17.37
C ASP A 95 -6.96 -11.58 -16.54
N ALA A 96 -8.26 -11.38 -16.35
CA ALA A 96 -9.04 -12.23 -15.44
C ALA A 96 -9.15 -13.69 -15.92
N ASP A 97 -9.17 -13.91 -17.24
CA ASP A 97 -9.34 -15.24 -17.83
C ASP A 97 -8.03 -16.02 -17.87
N THR A 98 -6.90 -15.34 -18.07
CA THR A 98 -5.61 -15.99 -18.35
C THR A 98 -4.54 -15.77 -17.29
N GLY A 99 -4.74 -14.85 -16.34
CA GLY A 99 -3.74 -14.46 -15.35
C GLY A 99 -2.54 -13.69 -15.91
N LYS A 100 -2.51 -13.40 -17.22
CA LYS A 100 -1.40 -12.69 -17.87
C LYS A 100 -1.35 -11.24 -17.40
N MET A 101 -0.17 -10.79 -16.98
CA MET A 101 0.05 -9.39 -16.60
C MET A 101 -0.05 -8.47 -17.83
N LYS A 102 -0.94 -7.48 -17.76
CA LYS A 102 -1.14 -6.46 -18.82
C LYS A 102 -0.30 -5.22 -18.58
N TRP A 103 -0.19 -4.82 -17.32
CA TRP A 103 0.69 -3.74 -16.89
C TRP A 103 1.02 -3.90 -15.41
N TYR A 104 2.08 -3.21 -14.99
CA TYR A 104 2.42 -3.02 -13.58
C TYR A 104 2.88 -1.58 -13.35
N TYR A 105 2.80 -1.14 -12.11
CA TYR A 105 3.47 0.07 -11.62
C TYR A 105 4.13 -0.26 -10.30
N GLN A 106 5.46 -0.17 -10.23
CA GLN A 106 6.19 -0.42 -9.01
C GLN A 106 6.26 0.87 -8.17
N TYR A 107 5.61 0.85 -7.01
CA TYR A 107 5.60 2.00 -6.11
C TYR A 107 6.98 2.21 -5.49
N LEU A 108 7.63 1.13 -5.03
CA LEU A 108 8.92 1.22 -4.38
C LEU A 108 9.91 0.17 -4.92
N PRO A 109 10.79 0.57 -5.84
CA PRO A 109 11.90 -0.27 -6.26
C PRO A 109 12.85 -0.55 -5.09
N ASN A 110 13.31 -1.81 -5.00
CA ASN A 110 14.27 -2.25 -3.98
C ASN A 110 13.88 -1.82 -2.55
N ASP A 111 12.64 -2.07 -2.13
CA ASP A 111 12.12 -1.69 -0.80
C ASP A 111 13.10 -2.06 0.33
N ALA A 112 13.35 -1.12 1.25
CA ALA A 112 14.27 -1.25 2.37
C ALA A 112 13.61 -1.25 3.77
N TRP A 113 12.28 -1.07 3.84
CA TRP A 113 11.58 -0.68 5.06
C TRP A 113 10.32 -1.49 5.36
N ASP A 114 10.05 -2.54 4.59
CA ASP A 114 8.80 -3.31 4.67
C ASP A 114 7.59 -2.43 4.34
N TYR A 115 7.60 -1.81 3.17
CA TYR A 115 6.46 -1.06 2.64
C TYR A 115 5.72 -1.89 1.60
N ASP A 116 5.05 -2.95 2.07
CA ASP A 116 4.02 -3.64 1.28
C ASP A 116 3.04 -2.64 0.65
N THR A 117 2.66 -2.92 -0.59
CA THR A 117 1.70 -2.10 -1.33
C THR A 117 0.48 -2.93 -1.72
N MET A 118 0.08 -3.81 -0.81
CA MET A 118 -0.95 -4.83 -0.90
C MET A 118 -2.39 -4.30 -0.90
N ASP A 119 -2.62 -3.04 -0.53
CA ASP A 119 -3.97 -2.46 -0.43
C ASP A 119 -4.79 -2.64 -1.72
N ALA A 120 -6.11 -2.84 -1.60
CA ALA A 120 -6.98 -2.91 -2.77
C ALA A 120 -7.05 -1.56 -3.50
N HIS A 121 -7.03 -1.59 -4.83
CA HIS A 121 -7.17 -0.40 -5.68
C HIS A 121 -8.65 0.00 -5.79
N LEU A 122 -8.97 1.25 -5.47
CA LEU A 122 -10.31 1.80 -5.69
C LEU A 122 -10.41 2.31 -7.14
N LEU A 123 -11.31 1.72 -7.93
CA LEU A 123 -11.54 2.13 -9.31
C LEU A 123 -12.52 3.29 -9.36
N ILE A 124 -12.00 4.51 -9.51
CA ILE A 124 -12.74 5.77 -9.39
C ILE A 124 -12.38 6.66 -10.58
N ASN A 125 -13.37 7.38 -11.12
CA ASN A 125 -13.10 8.41 -12.12
C ASN A 125 -12.63 9.68 -11.41
N VAL A 126 -11.51 10.24 -11.87
CA VAL A 126 -10.95 11.50 -11.37
C VAL A 126 -10.88 12.53 -12.48
N LYS A 127 -10.95 13.82 -12.11
CA LYS A 127 -10.75 14.93 -13.03
C LYS A 127 -9.27 15.24 -13.16
N ARG A 128 -8.76 15.30 -14.40
CA ARG A 128 -7.43 15.79 -14.76
C ARG A 128 -7.58 16.74 -15.93
N ASP A 129 -7.12 17.98 -15.77
CA ASP A 129 -7.26 19.04 -16.78
C ASP A 129 -8.70 19.18 -17.31
N GLY A 130 -9.69 19.07 -16.41
CA GLY A 130 -11.12 19.15 -16.71
C GLY A 130 -11.74 17.88 -17.34
N LYS A 131 -10.94 16.85 -17.67
CA LYS A 131 -11.41 15.59 -18.26
C LYS A 131 -11.55 14.49 -17.24
N ASP A 132 -12.53 13.61 -17.44
CA ASP A 132 -12.65 12.38 -16.67
C ASP A 132 -11.58 11.37 -17.08
N VAL A 133 -10.85 10.85 -16.11
CA VAL A 133 -9.86 9.80 -16.26
C VAL A 133 -10.26 8.63 -15.37
N LYS A 134 -10.36 7.44 -15.98
CA LYS A 134 -10.62 6.18 -15.28
C LYS A 134 -9.37 5.80 -14.49
N ALA A 135 -9.41 5.96 -13.17
CA ALA A 135 -8.24 5.78 -12.32
C ALA A 135 -8.37 4.61 -11.35
N ALA A 136 -7.21 4.10 -10.94
CA ALA A 136 -7.04 3.15 -9.85
C ALA A 136 -6.30 3.89 -8.72
N LEU A 137 -7.02 4.18 -7.63
CA LEU A 137 -6.48 4.88 -6.47
C LEU A 137 -6.05 3.89 -5.40
N GLN A 138 -4.89 4.13 -4.78
CA GLN A 138 -4.41 3.32 -3.68
C GLN A 138 -3.76 4.21 -2.61
N PRO A 139 -4.43 4.45 -1.47
CA PRO A 139 -3.75 4.96 -0.28
C PRO A 139 -2.85 3.86 0.27
N ASN A 140 -1.55 4.11 0.32
CA ASN A 140 -0.56 3.05 0.47
C ASN A 140 0.23 3.18 1.79
N LYS A 141 0.79 2.06 2.28
CA LYS A 141 1.72 1.96 3.41
C LYS A 141 2.86 2.98 3.35
N LEU A 142 3.29 3.35 2.14
CA LEU A 142 4.30 4.39 1.88
C LEU A 142 3.90 5.82 2.35
N GLY A 143 2.64 6.04 2.74
CA GLY A 143 2.14 7.34 3.19
C GLY A 143 1.65 8.27 2.08
N PHE A 144 1.56 7.77 0.84
CA PHE A 144 1.05 8.47 -0.33
C PHE A 144 -0.25 7.86 -0.84
N LEU A 145 -1.16 8.71 -1.32
CA LEU A 145 -2.30 8.33 -2.14
C LEU A 145 -1.84 8.35 -3.59
N PHE A 146 -1.68 7.16 -4.15
CA PHE A 146 -1.36 7.00 -5.57
C PHE A 146 -2.63 7.03 -6.40
N THR A 147 -2.57 7.71 -7.53
CA THR A 147 -3.59 7.67 -8.57
C THR A 147 -2.92 7.19 -9.85
N LEU A 148 -3.32 6.03 -10.33
CA LEU A 148 -2.84 5.45 -11.59
C LEU A 148 -3.94 5.54 -12.64
N ASP A 149 -3.58 5.71 -13.91
CA ASP A 149 -4.49 5.41 -15.02
C ASP A 149 -4.76 3.89 -15.01
N ARG A 150 -6.02 3.50 -14.85
CA ARG A 150 -6.36 2.08 -14.65
C ARG A 150 -6.22 1.22 -15.91
N ALA A 151 -6.09 1.84 -17.09
CA ALA A 151 -5.95 1.12 -18.35
C ALA A 151 -4.50 0.71 -18.64
N ASN A 152 -3.52 1.50 -18.18
CA ASN A 152 -2.11 1.33 -18.55
C ASN A 152 -1.12 1.42 -17.37
N GLY A 153 -1.57 1.71 -16.15
CA GLY A 153 -0.74 1.79 -14.96
C GLY A 153 0.09 3.07 -14.82
N LYS A 154 -0.07 4.05 -15.73
CA LYS A 154 0.69 5.31 -15.66
C LYS A 154 0.37 6.07 -14.38
N LEU A 155 1.41 6.51 -13.67
CA LEU A 155 1.27 7.39 -12.51
C LEU A 155 0.69 8.75 -12.94
N LEU A 156 -0.44 9.13 -12.34
CA LEU A 156 -1.07 10.43 -12.54
C LEU A 156 -0.74 11.39 -11.38
N SER A 157 -0.72 10.89 -10.15
CA SER A 157 -0.32 11.66 -8.96
C SER A 157 0.06 10.75 -7.80
N ALA A 158 0.91 11.26 -6.90
CA ALA A 158 1.26 10.63 -5.63
C ALA A 158 1.27 11.72 -4.54
N THR A 159 0.17 11.82 -3.79
CA THR A 159 -0.02 12.91 -2.81
C THR A 159 0.16 12.38 -1.39
N PRO A 160 1.02 12.97 -0.55
CA PRO A 160 1.19 12.52 0.82
C PRO A 160 -0.11 12.71 1.61
N PHE A 161 -0.50 11.71 2.39
CA PHE A 161 -1.69 11.80 3.26
C PHE A 161 -1.35 11.72 4.75
N VAL A 162 -0.07 11.55 5.12
CA VAL A 162 0.41 11.57 6.52
C VAL A 162 1.14 12.86 6.86
N LYS A 163 1.15 13.25 8.14
CA LYS A 163 1.84 14.46 8.62
C LYS A 163 3.35 14.22 8.70
N HIS A 164 3.76 13.02 9.12
CA HIS A 164 5.17 12.64 9.20
C HIS A 164 5.50 11.65 8.08
N LEU A 165 6.19 12.15 7.05
CA LEU A 165 6.73 11.37 5.95
C LEU A 165 8.12 11.89 5.66
N ASP A 166 9.13 11.06 5.87
CA ASP A 166 10.52 11.47 5.70
C ASP A 166 11.39 10.50 4.91
N TRP A 167 10.85 9.36 4.47
CA TRP A 167 11.57 8.42 3.60
C TRP A 167 11.77 8.97 2.18
N ALA A 168 10.82 9.77 1.68
CA ALA A 168 10.84 10.39 0.36
C ALA A 168 10.25 11.81 0.39
N LYS A 169 10.59 12.63 -0.61
CA LYS A 169 10.00 13.96 -0.82
C LYS A 169 8.76 13.93 -1.71
N GLY A 170 8.60 12.86 -2.49
CA GLY A 170 7.54 12.71 -3.49
C GLY A 170 7.93 11.74 -4.58
N TYR A 171 7.28 11.84 -5.73
CA TYR A 171 7.53 11.02 -6.91
C TYR A 171 7.81 11.90 -8.12
N ASP A 172 8.74 11.49 -8.95
CA ASP A 172 8.93 12.08 -10.27
C ASP A 172 7.88 11.49 -11.22
N LEU A 173 6.94 12.31 -11.67
CA LEU A 173 5.86 11.87 -12.56
C LEU A 173 6.33 11.50 -13.98
N LYS A 174 7.54 11.91 -14.39
CA LYS A 174 8.11 11.53 -15.70
C LYS A 174 8.69 10.13 -15.66
N THR A 175 9.42 9.81 -14.58
CA THR A 175 10.06 8.50 -14.42
C THR A 175 9.20 7.49 -13.70
N GLY A 176 8.19 7.94 -12.94
CA GLY A 176 7.37 7.11 -12.08
C GLY A 176 8.09 6.59 -10.84
N LYS A 177 9.25 7.17 -10.48
CA LYS A 177 10.09 6.68 -9.36
C LYS A 177 10.00 7.61 -8.13
N PRO A 178 10.16 7.06 -6.91
CA PRO A 178 10.24 7.87 -5.70
C PRO A 178 11.50 8.74 -5.69
N ILE A 179 11.37 9.94 -5.13
CA ILE A 179 12.47 10.84 -4.82
C ILE A 179 12.83 10.65 -3.35
N GLU A 180 13.66 9.65 -3.07
CA GLU A 180 14.04 9.29 -1.70
C GLU A 180 14.87 10.37 -1.00
N ASN A 181 14.67 10.52 0.30
CA ASN A 181 15.50 11.37 1.12
C ASN A 181 16.86 10.70 1.40
N PRO A 182 18.00 11.41 1.23
CA PRO A 182 19.31 10.86 1.53
C PRO A 182 19.43 10.36 2.97
N GLY A 183 20.17 9.26 3.19
CA GLY A 183 20.48 8.73 4.53
C GLY A 183 19.33 7.98 5.20
N LYS A 184 18.22 7.76 4.51
CA LYS A 184 17.04 7.03 5.03
C LYS A 184 17.09 5.52 4.82
N ARG A 185 17.90 5.03 3.87
CA ARG A 185 18.15 3.59 3.70
C ARG A 185 19.13 3.09 4.76
N PRO A 186 18.79 2.07 5.55
CA PRO A 186 19.75 1.41 6.44
C PRO A 186 20.82 0.70 5.62
N THR A 187 22.00 0.54 6.19
CA THR A 187 23.11 -0.20 5.58
C THR A 187 23.60 -1.30 6.51
N MET A 188 24.14 -2.39 5.95
CA MET A 188 24.72 -3.46 6.76
C MET A 188 25.89 -2.91 7.61
N GLY A 189 25.89 -3.22 8.92
CA GLY A 189 26.89 -2.69 9.87
C GLY A 189 26.75 -1.20 10.20
N GLY A 190 25.78 -0.50 9.59
CA GLY A 190 25.53 0.92 9.83
C GLY A 190 24.80 1.22 11.15
N PRO A 191 24.67 2.52 11.51
CA PRO A 191 23.84 2.93 12.63
C PRO A 191 22.35 2.67 12.35
N ALA A 192 21.53 2.71 13.40
CA ALA A 192 20.08 2.71 13.22
C ALA A 192 19.64 4.00 12.52
N VAL A 193 18.62 3.92 11.67
CA VAL A 193 17.99 5.05 11.00
C VAL A 193 16.62 5.35 11.60
N GLU A 194 16.27 6.64 11.67
CA GLU A 194 14.92 7.08 12.02
C GLU A 194 14.09 7.23 10.74
N MET A 195 12.87 6.69 10.75
CA MET A 195 12.02 6.60 9.58
C MET A 195 10.55 6.88 9.87
N CYS A 196 9.92 7.67 9.01
CA CYS A 196 8.49 7.93 8.98
C CYS A 196 7.92 7.73 7.55
N PRO A 197 6.83 6.95 7.39
CA PRO A 197 6.15 6.19 8.44
C PRO A 197 7.01 5.01 8.93
N SER A 198 6.56 4.32 9.98
CA SER A 198 7.16 3.06 10.42
C SER A 198 6.86 1.94 9.42
N LEU A 199 7.42 0.74 9.64
CA LEU A 199 7.04 -0.49 8.91
C LEU A 199 5.56 -0.88 9.07
N LEU A 200 4.78 -0.18 9.90
CA LEU A 200 3.31 -0.34 9.93
C LEU A 200 2.62 0.55 8.90
N GLY A 201 3.39 1.39 8.21
CA GLY A 201 3.01 2.33 7.18
C GLY A 201 2.24 3.53 7.67
N GLY A 202 2.06 4.49 6.76
CA GLY A 202 1.09 5.58 6.92
C GLY A 202 -0.35 5.06 6.92
N ARG A 203 -0.53 3.83 6.46
CA ARG A 203 -1.75 3.01 6.48
C ARG A 203 -1.31 1.54 6.49
N ASN A 204 -2.21 0.64 6.88
CA ASN A 204 -2.03 -0.81 6.78
C ASN A 204 -3.32 -1.46 6.22
N TRP A 205 -3.63 -2.71 6.58
CA TRP A 205 -4.76 -3.49 6.05
C TRP A 205 -6.20 -2.93 6.24
N ALA A 206 -6.39 -1.78 6.88
CA ALA A 206 -7.73 -1.21 7.08
C ALA A 206 -8.25 -0.58 5.77
N ASN A 207 -9.42 -0.98 5.29
CA ASN A 207 -9.97 -0.50 4.02
C ASN A 207 -10.35 0.99 4.06
N ALA A 208 -10.05 1.71 2.97
CA ALA A 208 -10.63 3.05 2.74
C ALA A 208 -12.03 2.91 2.13
N ALA A 209 -12.82 3.97 2.25
CA ALA A 209 -14.10 4.10 1.55
C ALA A 209 -14.12 5.38 0.73
N TYR A 210 -14.87 5.36 -0.37
CA TYR A 210 -15.05 6.50 -1.25
C TYR A 210 -16.53 6.86 -1.38
N SER A 211 -16.78 8.17 -1.36
CA SER A 211 -18.09 8.76 -1.55
C SER A 211 -18.22 9.40 -2.93
N PRO A 212 -19.06 8.87 -3.83
CA PRO A 212 -19.38 9.55 -5.07
C PRO A 212 -20.20 10.83 -4.83
N GLN A 213 -20.90 10.95 -3.68
CA GLN A 213 -21.70 12.13 -3.35
C GLN A 213 -20.83 13.33 -2.94
N THR A 214 -19.79 13.07 -2.14
CA THR A 214 -18.90 14.13 -1.66
C THR A 214 -17.61 14.26 -2.48
N GLY A 215 -17.26 13.25 -3.28
CA GLY A 215 -15.99 13.17 -3.99
C GLY A 215 -14.80 12.86 -3.08
N LEU A 216 -15.04 12.43 -1.84
CA LEU A 216 -14.00 12.24 -0.82
C LEU A 216 -13.67 10.75 -0.62
N LEU A 217 -12.38 10.48 -0.49
CA LEU A 217 -11.82 9.21 -0.03
C LEU A 217 -11.48 9.32 1.46
N TYR A 218 -12.01 8.41 2.27
CA TYR A 218 -11.79 8.34 3.70
C TYR A 218 -10.71 7.31 4.00
N ILE A 219 -9.55 7.78 4.44
CA ILE A 219 -8.35 6.96 4.65
C ILE A 219 -8.11 6.80 6.16
N PRO A 220 -8.09 5.56 6.68
CA PRO A 220 -7.55 5.29 8.01
C PRO A 220 -6.02 5.38 7.97
N THR A 221 -5.45 6.30 8.74
CA THR A 221 -4.01 6.62 8.73
C THR A 221 -3.35 6.31 10.06
N ASN A 222 -2.04 6.03 10.00
CA ASN A 222 -1.15 5.87 11.14
C ASN A 222 -0.10 6.99 11.10
N GLU A 223 0.13 7.64 12.24
CA GLU A 223 1.21 8.61 12.45
C GLU A 223 2.21 7.98 13.42
N VAL A 224 2.88 6.92 12.98
CA VAL A 224 3.87 6.18 13.76
C VAL A 224 5.15 6.10 12.94
N CYS A 225 6.27 6.44 13.57
CA CYS A 225 7.62 6.34 13.00
C CYS A 225 8.38 5.18 13.67
N MET A 226 9.61 4.92 13.24
CA MET A 226 10.45 3.91 13.86
C MET A 226 11.94 4.26 13.85
N THR A 227 12.65 3.72 14.83
CA THR A 227 14.08 3.44 14.73
C THR A 227 14.24 2.07 14.06
N TYR A 228 15.14 1.93 13.09
CA TYR A 228 15.27 0.72 12.27
C TYR A 228 16.74 0.38 11.99
N LYS A 229 17.15 -0.87 12.21
CA LYS A 229 18.55 -1.31 12.07
C LYS A 229 18.64 -2.73 11.53
N TYR A 230 19.61 -2.98 10.66
CA TYR A 230 19.90 -4.32 10.15
C TYR A 230 20.68 -5.16 11.17
N VAL A 231 20.36 -6.45 11.27
CA VAL A 231 21.00 -7.38 12.19
C VAL A 231 21.52 -8.64 11.47
N SER A 232 22.80 -8.97 11.75
CA SER A 232 23.48 -10.24 11.43
C SER A 232 23.46 -10.73 9.97
N GLU A 233 24.23 -11.80 9.71
CA GLU A 233 24.11 -12.59 8.49
C GLU A 233 22.86 -13.47 8.55
N LEU A 234 21.98 -13.30 7.57
CA LEU A 234 20.68 -13.95 7.52
C LEU A 234 20.70 -15.07 6.48
N THR A 235 20.51 -16.32 6.93
CA THR A 235 20.32 -17.47 6.04
C THR A 235 18.85 -17.86 6.03
N TRP A 236 18.27 -18.01 4.83
CA TRP A 236 16.91 -18.50 4.71
C TRP A 236 16.81 -19.96 5.17
N LYS A 237 15.82 -20.24 6.02
CA LYS A 237 15.40 -21.61 6.35
C LYS A 237 13.89 -21.70 6.24
N ARG A 238 13.43 -22.76 5.57
CA ARG A 238 12.00 -23.03 5.40
C ARG A 238 11.30 -23.03 6.76
N GLY A 239 10.20 -22.27 6.86
CA GLY A 239 9.37 -22.23 8.06
C GLY A 239 9.90 -21.32 9.18
N THR A 240 10.99 -20.58 8.96
CA THR A 240 11.50 -19.60 9.92
C THR A 240 11.45 -18.18 9.37
N PRO A 241 11.33 -17.15 10.22
CA PRO A 241 11.41 -15.76 9.77
C PRO A 241 12.73 -15.44 9.06
N TYR A 242 12.61 -14.76 7.92
CA TYR A 242 13.66 -14.27 7.03
C TYR A 242 13.58 -12.73 6.94
N VAL A 243 13.76 -12.08 8.10
CA VAL A 243 13.54 -10.64 8.30
C VAL A 243 14.86 -9.87 8.33
N GLY A 244 15.69 -10.10 9.35
CA GLY A 244 17.04 -9.53 9.46
C GLY A 244 17.11 -8.09 9.96
N VAL A 245 16.12 -7.61 10.71
CA VAL A 245 16.09 -6.23 11.22
C VAL A 245 15.61 -6.17 12.69
N ASP A 246 16.13 -5.18 13.41
CA ASP A 246 15.61 -4.71 14.70
C ASP A 246 14.89 -3.37 14.50
N TRP A 247 13.77 -3.17 15.18
CA TRP A 247 13.02 -1.92 15.11
C TRP A 247 12.35 -1.55 16.43
N ALA A 248 12.15 -0.25 16.64
CA ALA A 248 11.39 0.30 17.75
C ALA A 248 10.41 1.36 17.24
N MET A 249 9.13 1.23 17.58
CA MET A 249 8.11 2.21 17.20
C MET A 249 8.26 3.49 18.01
N LYS A 250 8.04 4.62 17.36
CA LYS A 250 8.09 5.96 17.95
C LYS A 250 6.85 6.74 17.55
N MET A 251 6.24 7.38 18.53
CA MET A 251 5.07 8.23 18.34
C MET A 251 5.56 9.68 18.16
N PRO A 252 5.55 10.25 16.95
CA PRO A 252 5.96 11.63 16.72
C PRO A 252 4.93 12.65 17.25
N LEU A 253 3.70 12.19 17.51
CA LEU A 253 2.57 12.99 17.98
C LEU A 253 1.89 12.29 19.16
N ASP A 254 1.12 13.07 19.95
CA ASP A 254 0.24 12.53 21.00
C ASP A 254 -0.84 11.59 20.45
N ASN A 255 -1.19 11.76 19.17
CA ASN A 255 -2.13 10.92 18.43
C ASN A 255 -1.40 9.94 17.51
N GLY A 256 -1.79 8.67 17.55
CA GLY A 256 -1.20 7.61 16.72
C GLY A 256 -1.82 7.43 15.34
N GLY A 257 -2.95 8.06 15.04
CA GLY A 257 -3.57 7.95 13.74
C GLY A 257 -4.77 8.87 13.56
N ALA A 258 -5.32 8.89 12.35
CA ALA A 258 -6.51 9.67 12.03
C ALA A 258 -7.38 8.95 11.00
N VAL A 259 -8.62 9.40 10.85
CA VAL A 259 -9.35 9.21 9.60
C VAL A 259 -9.26 10.52 8.85
N ARG A 260 -8.78 10.49 7.60
CA ARG A 260 -8.64 11.68 6.76
C ARG A 260 -9.56 11.58 5.56
N ALA A 261 -10.33 12.63 5.32
CA ALA A 261 -11.09 12.77 4.08
C ALA A 261 -10.24 13.53 3.06
N VAL A 262 -9.95 12.88 1.94
CA VAL A 262 -9.09 13.38 0.87
C VAL A 262 -9.93 13.52 -0.39
N ASP A 263 -9.87 14.67 -1.04
CA ASP A 263 -10.48 14.87 -2.36
C ASP A 263 -9.73 14.06 -3.41
N VAL A 264 -10.45 13.21 -4.16
CA VAL A 264 -9.81 12.30 -5.13
C VAL A 264 -9.24 13.02 -6.36
N ASN A 265 -9.68 14.25 -6.63
CA ASN A 265 -9.23 15.03 -7.77
C ASN A 265 -7.95 15.80 -7.41
N SER A 266 -7.96 16.57 -6.32
CA SER A 266 -6.81 17.39 -5.93
C SER A 266 -5.80 16.67 -5.04
N GLY A 267 -6.23 15.64 -4.29
CA GLY A 267 -5.44 15.01 -3.24
C GLY A 267 -5.39 15.80 -1.93
N ASP A 268 -6.17 16.89 -1.81
CA ASP A 268 -6.19 17.69 -0.59
C ASP A 268 -6.94 16.99 0.54
N ILE A 269 -6.39 17.05 1.75
CA ILE A 269 -7.10 16.68 2.96
C ILE A 269 -8.14 17.78 3.26
N LYS A 270 -9.43 17.44 3.17
CA LYS A 270 -10.54 18.37 3.46
C LYS A 270 -10.86 18.45 4.95
N TRP A 271 -10.74 17.33 5.67
CA TRP A 271 -10.82 17.28 7.12
C TRP A 271 -10.11 16.04 7.66
N GLU A 272 -9.81 16.07 8.96
CA GLU A 272 -9.21 14.94 9.67
C GLU A 272 -9.85 14.74 11.05
N TRP A 273 -10.02 13.48 11.44
CA TRP A 273 -10.51 13.07 12.75
C TRP A 273 -9.46 12.23 13.47
N TRP A 274 -8.88 12.81 14.53
CA TRP A 274 -7.72 12.26 15.23
C TRP A 274 -8.08 11.18 16.27
N ASN A 275 -7.17 10.21 16.39
CA ASN A 275 -7.26 9.12 17.35
C ASN A 275 -5.94 8.96 18.11
N LYS A 276 -6.04 8.71 19.43
CA LYS A 276 -4.86 8.45 20.27
C LYS A 276 -4.07 7.22 19.82
N ALA A 277 -4.76 6.18 19.35
CA ALA A 277 -4.15 4.96 18.84
C ALA A 277 -4.08 4.96 17.31
N PRO A 278 -3.06 4.29 16.73
CA PRO A 278 -3.00 4.04 15.29
C PRO A 278 -4.11 3.09 14.84
N GLN A 279 -4.49 3.17 13.56
CA GLN A 279 -5.64 2.46 12.97
C GLN A 279 -5.35 1.00 12.55
N PHE A 280 -4.15 0.46 12.84
CA PHE A 280 -3.76 -0.90 12.45
C PHE A 280 -4.11 -2.00 13.47
N ARG A 281 -4.48 -1.75 14.74
CA ARG A 281 -4.72 -2.85 15.71
C ARG A 281 -6.08 -3.53 15.51
N ARG A 282 -6.25 -4.76 16.06
CA ARG A 282 -7.43 -5.69 16.07
C ARG A 282 -8.84 -5.07 16.22
N HIS A 283 -8.92 -3.79 16.56
CA HIS A 283 -10.12 -2.98 16.53
C HIS A 283 -10.22 -2.31 15.16
N GLN A 284 -10.46 -3.10 14.12
CA GLN A 284 -10.54 -2.61 12.74
C GLN A 284 -11.52 -1.45 12.66
N VAL A 285 -11.02 -0.35 12.10
CA VAL A 285 -11.83 0.77 11.68
C VAL A 285 -11.88 0.76 10.16
N GLY A 286 -12.85 0.00 9.64
CA GLY A 286 -13.28 0.15 8.26
C GLY A 286 -14.17 1.37 8.16
N VAL A 287 -13.96 2.18 7.14
CA VAL A 287 -14.95 3.20 6.77
C VAL A 287 -15.97 2.51 5.88
N VAL A 288 -17.26 2.71 6.16
CA VAL A 288 -18.35 2.24 5.32
C VAL A 288 -19.22 3.45 5.00
N GLU A 289 -19.66 3.53 3.75
CA GLU A 289 -20.62 4.55 3.33
C GLU A 289 -21.97 3.92 3.02
N GLN A 290 -22.98 4.30 3.78
CA GLN A 290 -24.39 3.95 3.56
C GLN A 290 -25.21 5.24 3.51
N GLY A 291 -25.02 6.03 2.45
CA GLY A 291 -25.63 7.37 2.33
C GLY A 291 -25.07 8.41 3.33
N SER A 292 -24.08 8.02 4.14
CA SER A 292 -23.29 8.87 5.04
C SER A 292 -22.00 8.13 5.42
N PRO A 293 -20.87 8.83 5.62
CA PRO A 293 -19.62 8.21 6.06
C PRO A 293 -19.72 7.78 7.53
N CYS A 294 -19.67 6.48 7.77
CA CYS A 294 -19.68 5.86 9.09
C CYS A 294 -18.33 5.18 9.35
N VAL A 295 -17.81 5.38 10.56
CA VAL A 295 -16.55 4.82 11.01
C VAL A 295 -16.85 3.93 12.22
N GLY A 296 -16.60 2.62 12.09
CA GLY A 296 -16.92 1.62 13.11
C GLY A 296 -15.69 1.02 13.73
N ARG A 297 -15.75 0.65 15.01
CA ARG A 297 -14.70 -0.10 15.70
C ARG A 297 -15.20 -1.52 16.00
N GLY A 298 -14.33 -2.52 15.84
CA GLY A 298 -14.64 -3.95 16.04
C GLY A 298 -15.25 -4.35 17.42
N PRO A 299 -15.59 -5.64 17.60
CA PRO A 299 -16.68 -6.13 18.46
C PRO A 299 -16.62 -5.77 19.95
N GLU A 300 -15.44 -5.54 20.52
CA GLU A 300 -15.27 -5.37 21.97
C GLU A 300 -15.50 -3.93 22.45
N HIS A 301 -15.65 -2.98 21.53
CA HIS A 301 -16.03 -1.59 21.83
C HIS A 301 -17.07 -1.09 20.83
N ARG A 302 -18.36 -1.36 21.11
CA ARG A 302 -19.54 -0.98 20.30
C ARG A 302 -19.74 0.54 20.18
N ARG A 303 -18.91 1.24 19.41
CA ARG A 303 -19.19 2.63 19.01
C ARG A 303 -18.94 2.80 17.51
N TRP A 304 -20.03 2.77 16.76
CA TRP A 304 -20.08 3.37 15.43
C TRP A 304 -20.24 4.87 15.62
N ARG A 305 -19.44 5.66 14.91
CA ARG A 305 -19.56 7.12 14.93
C ARG A 305 -19.86 7.61 13.54
N ASP A 306 -20.92 8.39 13.48
CA ASP A 306 -21.37 9.14 12.33
C ASP A 306 -20.54 10.42 12.21
N LEU A 307 -20.00 10.68 11.02
CA LEU A 307 -19.15 11.84 10.75
C LEU A 307 -19.89 13.03 10.10
N ARG A 308 -21.23 13.01 10.03
CA ARG A 308 -22.06 14.10 9.47
C ARG A 308 -21.72 15.49 10.02
N GLY A 309 -21.33 15.60 11.29
CA GLY A 309 -20.99 16.88 11.94
C GLY A 309 -19.78 17.61 11.34
N HIS A 310 -18.97 16.96 10.51
CA HIS A 310 -17.82 17.56 9.81
C HIS A 310 -18.12 17.98 8.36
N LEU A 311 -19.32 17.67 7.85
CA LEU A 311 -19.78 18.07 6.50
C LEU A 311 -20.50 19.43 6.50
N GLY A 312 -20.86 19.97 7.68
CA GLY A 312 -21.65 21.20 7.82
C GLY A 312 -20.81 22.40 8.23
N GLY A 313 -20.21 23.08 7.26
CA GLY A 313 -19.44 24.31 7.49
C GLY A 313 -19.57 25.35 6.38
N GLN A 314 -20.56 25.26 5.49
CA GLN A 314 -20.93 26.32 4.55
C GLN A 314 -22.42 26.17 4.17
N ALA A 315 -23.30 26.77 4.98
CA ALA A 315 -24.62 27.19 4.55
C ALA A 315 -25.02 28.37 5.44
N GLY A 316 -25.06 29.56 4.83
CA GLY A 316 -25.39 30.81 5.52
C GLY A 316 -26.77 30.75 6.15
N GLY A 317 -26.87 31.30 7.37
CA GLY A 317 -28.15 31.69 7.93
C GLY A 317 -28.71 32.87 7.15
N VAL A 318 -29.83 32.65 6.49
CA VAL A 318 -30.80 33.69 6.13
C VAL A 318 -32.14 33.17 6.63
N GLY A 319 -32.78 33.93 7.53
CA GLY A 319 -34.07 33.63 8.13
C GLY A 319 -34.06 33.84 9.63
#